data_AF-A0A1R3XEV4-F1
#
_entry.id   AF-A0A1R3XEV4-F1
#
_cell.length_a   1.000
_cell.length_b   1.000
_cell.length_c   1.000
_cell.angle_alpha   90.00
_cell.angle_beta   90.00
_cell.angle_gamma   90.00
#
_symmetry.space_group_name_H-M   'P 1'
#
loop_
_entity.id
_entity.type
_entity.pdbx_description
1 polymer ?
#
loop_
_entity_poly.entity_id
_entity_poly.type
_entity_poly.pdbx_seq_one_letter_code
_entity_poly.pdbx_strand_id
1 'polypeptide(L)' 'MTVPDPRSCPTCGDELRFEILDDERFLVAWSCVNCGLIRTTEPV' A
#
# COMPACT_ATOMS: atom_id res chain seq x y z
N MET A 1 5.82 2.54 21.33
CA MET A 1 5.96 1.78 20.07
C MET A 1 5.22 2.56 19.01
N THR A 2 5.93 3.25 18.12
CA THR A 2 5.31 4.01 17.04
C THR A 2 4.80 3.01 16.02
N VAL A 3 3.49 2.96 15.79
CA VAL A 3 2.91 2.12 14.72
C VAL A 3 3.44 2.68 13.40
N PRO A 4 4.12 1.87 12.54
CA PRO A 4 4.58 2.35 11.25
C PRO A 4 3.37 2.81 10.43
N ASP A 5 3.47 4.01 9.84
CA ASP A 5 2.37 4.56 9.03
C ASP A 5 2.06 3.57 7.90
N PRO A 6 0.81 3.08 7.78
CA PRO A 6 0.46 2.09 6.77
C PRO A 6 0.61 2.61 5.33
N ARG A 7 0.72 3.93 5.15
CA ARG A 7 0.98 4.61 3.87
C ARG A 7 2.47 4.75 3.58
N SER A 8 3.35 4.41 4.52
CA SER A 8 4.79 4.38 4.29
C SER A 8 5.23 2.99 3.86
N CYS A 9 6.17 2.96 2.92
CA CYS A 9 6.77 1.74 2.45
C CYS A 9 7.63 1.13 3.57
N PRO A 10 7.38 -0.12 4.00
CA PRO A 10 8.12 -0.77 5.08
C PRO A 10 9.55 -1.10 4.66
N THR A 11 9.86 -1.06 3.36
CA THR A 11 11.18 -1.41 2.82
C THR A 11 12.11 -0.20 2.78
N CYS A 12 11.62 0.97 2.38
CA CYS A 12 12.45 2.18 2.17
C CYS A 12 11.98 3.41 2.96
N GLY A 13 10.78 3.39 3.55
CA GLY A 13 10.20 4.51 4.29
C GLY A 13 9.46 5.54 3.43
N ASP A 14 9.57 5.48 2.10
CA ASP A 14 8.89 6.42 1.19
C ASP A 14 7.37 6.27 1.17
N GLU A 15 6.69 7.28 0.65
CA GLU A 15 5.24 7.28 0.46
C GLU A 15 4.80 6.18 -0.54
N LEU A 16 3.76 5.45 -0.17
CA LEU A 16 3.05 4.52 -1.05
C LEU A 16 1.95 5.26 -1.82
N ARG A 17 1.92 5.08 -3.14
CA ARG A 17 0.81 5.48 -4.00
C ARG A 17 -0.26 4.40 -3.96
N PHE A 18 -1.53 4.78 -3.85
CA PHE A 18 -2.63 3.82 -3.94
C PHE A 18 -3.42 3.96 -5.23
N GLU A 19 -3.95 2.85 -5.70
CA GLU A 19 -4.88 2.75 -6.82
C GLU A 19 -6.02 1.82 -6.43
N ILE A 20 -7.26 2.25 -6.67
CA ILE A 20 -8.45 1.42 -6.44
C ILE A 20 -8.61 0.53 -7.66
N LEU A 21 -8.46 -0.78 -7.48
CA LEU A 21 -8.60 -1.75 -8.56
C LEU A 21 -10.06 -2.19 -8.72
N ASP A 22 -10.77 -2.35 -7.61
CA ASP A 22 -12.17 -2.75 -7.55
C ASP A 22 -12.79 -2.17 -6.27
N ASP A 23 -13.68 -1.19 -6.41
CA ASP A 23 -14.32 -0.52 -5.28
C ASP A 23 -15.45 -1.37 -4.67
N GLU A 24 -16.14 -2.19 -5.47
CA GLU A 24 -17.18 -3.11 -4.99
C GLU A 24 -16.58 -4.18 -4.07
N ARG A 25 -15.33 -4.56 -4.29
CA ARG A 25 -14.58 -5.54 -3.49
C ARG A 25 -13.57 -4.93 -2.53
N PHE A 26 -13.53 -3.61 -2.40
CA PHE A 26 -12.55 -2.90 -1.56
C PHE A 26 -11.09 -3.29 -1.86
N LEU A 27 -10.78 -3.58 -3.12
CA LEU A 27 -9.46 -3.97 -3.58
C LEU A 27 -8.66 -2.71 -3.94
N VAL A 28 -7.64 -2.44 -3.13
CA VAL A 28 -6.73 -1.30 -3.31
C VAL A 28 -5.31 -1.82 -3.41
N ALA A 29 -4.62 -1.44 -4.49
CA ALA A 29 -3.20 -1.68 -4.65
C ALA A 29 -2.42 -0.49 -4.09
N TRP A 30 -1.38 -0.77 -3.31
CA TRP A 30 -0.41 0.22 -2.86
C TRP A 30 0.94 -0.10 -3.49
N SER A 31 1.54 0.87 -4.16
CA SER A 31 2.82 0.75 -4.85
C SER A 31 3.82 1.78 -4.35
N CYS A 32 5.06 1.34 -4.11
CA CYS A 32 6.17 2.23 -3.84
C CYS A 32 6.90 2.52 -5.16
N VAL A 33 6.91 3.78 -5.59
CA VAL A 33 7.59 4.18 -6.83
C VAL A 33 9.13 4.18 -6.70
N ASN A 34 9.67 4.16 -5.48
CA ASN A 34 11.12 4.16 -5.27
C ASN A 34 11.73 2.76 -5.28
N CYS A 35 11.14 1.80 -4.56
CA CYS A 35 11.69 0.44 -4.46
C CYS A 35 10.88 -0.63 -5.23
N GLY A 36 9.72 -0.29 -5.78
CA GLY A 36 8.88 -1.22 -6.56
C GLY A 36 8.04 -2.20 -5.73
N LEU A 37 7.94 -2.01 -4.40
CA LEU A 37 7.05 -2.80 -3.56
C LEU A 37 5.59 -2.62 -3.99
N ILE A 38 4.85 -3.71 -4.16
CA ILE A 38 3.41 -3.69 -4.40
C ILE A 38 2.72 -4.55 -3.33
N ARG A 39 1.64 -4.04 -2.73
CA ARG A 39 0.73 -4.79 -1.86
C ARG A 39 -0.71 -4.53 -2.26
N THR A 40 -1.60 -5.48 -2.02
CA THR A 40 -3.05 -5.31 -2.20
C THR A 40 -3.76 -5.54 -0.88
N THR A 41 -4.88 -4.86 -0.66
CA THR A 41 -5.82 -5.27 0.40
C THR A 41 -6.44 -6.61 0.00
N GLU A 42 -6.32 -7.62 0.86
CA GLU A 42 -7.03 -8.88 0.66
C GLU A 42 -8.45 -8.75 1.24
N PRO A 43 -9.51 -9.12 0.48
CA PRO A 43 -10.85 -9.19 1.05
C PRO A 43 -10.93 -10.38 2.02
N VAL A 44 -11.36 -10.12 3.26
CA VAL A 44 -11.64 -11.13 4.30
C VAL A 44 -13.06 -11.66 4.22
#